data_AF-X1KUU4-F1
#
_entry.id   AF-X1KUU4-F1
#
_cell.length_a   1.000
_cell.length_b   1.000
_cell.length_c   1.000
_cell.angle_alpha   90.00
_cell.angle_beta   90.00
_cell.angle_gamma   90.00
#
_symmetry.space_group_name_H-M   'P 1'
#
loop_
_entity.id
_entity.type
_entity.pdbx_description
1 polymer ?
#
loop_
_entity_poly.entity_id
_entity_poly.type
_entity_poly.pdbx_seq_one_letter_code
_entity_poly.pdbx_strand_id
1 'polypeptide(L)'
;DIYGHPAGDEILKQIGSIIRSSIRNADQAFRYGGDEFTVILPQTSGEDAYVVAERVREQIASEMKAKEVAITCSIGLASYPSDGVMSGELVTATDTALYYAKRTGGNRTYLSAKVLSEPLTEAGANARGGGLSAVYALVSAVDAKDHYTYGHSRKVNTYAVALAEAIGLSPDEVSRVSTTALLHDIGKIGIPDKILSKRGKLTTEEWEAIKSHPKLGANIIGNVPSLVSCLPAFHTGLRTVGDRFLFTNAQASTEIFT
;
A
#
# COMPACT_ATOMS: atom_id res chain seq x y z
N ASP A 1 -16.95 -7.84 13.75
CA ASP A 1 -18.31 -7.47 13.34
C ASP A 1 -19.23 -7.27 14.56
N ILE A 2 -18.87 -6.36 15.48
CA ILE A 2 -19.41 -6.31 16.86
C ILE A 2 -20.70 -5.46 16.99
N TYR A 3 -21.02 -4.61 16.00
CA TYR A 3 -22.15 -3.66 16.10
C TYR A 3 -23.16 -3.72 14.93
N GLY A 4 -23.00 -4.64 13.98
CA GLY A 4 -23.88 -4.77 12.82
C GLY A 4 -23.70 -3.66 11.79
N HIS A 5 -24.04 -3.96 10.53
CA HIS A 5 -23.88 -3.02 9.41
C HIS A 5 -24.59 -1.67 9.59
N PRO A 6 -25.80 -1.58 10.21
CA PRO A 6 -26.47 -0.30 10.43
C PRO A 6 -25.73 0.65 11.38
N ALA A 7 -25.05 0.12 12.41
CA ALA A 7 -24.27 0.95 13.33
C ALA A 7 -22.98 1.46 12.67
N GLY A 8 -22.37 0.65 11.78
CA GLY A 8 -21.23 1.07 10.97
C GLY A 8 -21.56 2.25 10.05
N ASP A 9 -22.72 2.20 9.38
CA ASP A 9 -23.18 3.30 8.52
C ASP A 9 -23.39 4.60 9.28
N GLU A 10 -23.92 4.53 10.50
CA GLU A 10 -24.14 5.72 11.33
C GLU A 10 -22.81 6.34 11.79
N ILE A 11 -21.83 5.51 12.16
CA ILE A 11 -20.48 5.96 12.48
C ILE A 11 -19.84 6.64 11.26
N LEU A 12 -19.97 6.06 10.07
CA LEU A 12 -19.41 6.62 8.84
C LEU A 12 -20.04 7.96 8.45
N LYS A 13 -21.36 8.11 8.61
CA LYS A 13 -22.05 9.41 8.44
C LYS A 13 -21.54 10.44 9.43
N GLN A 14 -21.35 10.03 10.68
CA GLN A 14 -20.85 10.92 11.71
C GLN A 14 -19.41 11.38 11.42
N ILE A 15 -18.53 10.46 11.04
CA ILE A 15 -17.16 10.80 10.62
C ILE A 15 -17.20 11.79 9.44
N GLY A 16 -18.06 11.53 8.44
CA GLY A 16 -18.25 12.47 7.33
C GLY A 16 -18.70 13.87 7.77
N SER A 17 -19.58 13.95 8.77
CA SER A 17 -20.04 15.22 9.35
C SER A 17 -18.90 15.97 10.06
N ILE A 18 -18.10 15.25 10.86
CA ILE A 18 -16.93 15.81 11.56
C ILE A 18 -15.90 16.34 10.56
N ILE A 19 -15.61 15.57 9.50
CA ILE A 19 -14.71 16.02 8.44
C ILE A 19 -15.26 17.30 7.80
N ARG A 20 -16.56 17.33 7.48
CA ARG A 20 -17.19 18.47 6.82
C ARG A 20 -17.19 19.73 7.70
N SER A 21 -17.42 19.60 9.01
CA SER A 21 -17.36 20.74 9.95
C SER A 21 -15.93 21.19 10.24
N SER A 22 -14.94 20.32 10.01
CA SER A 22 -13.53 20.56 10.23
C SER A 22 -12.80 21.17 9.02
N ILE A 23 -13.46 21.42 7.89
CA ILE A 23 -12.84 21.97 6.67
C ILE A 23 -13.57 23.23 6.20
N ARG A 24 -12.93 24.01 5.33
CA ARG A 24 -13.48 25.25 4.76
C ARG A 24 -14.45 24.92 3.64
N ASN A 25 -15.30 25.89 3.26
CA ASN A 25 -16.21 25.73 2.11
C ASN A 25 -15.48 25.53 0.77
N ALA A 26 -14.24 26.01 0.63
CA ALA A 26 -13.43 25.81 -0.56
C ALA A 26 -12.80 24.41 -0.63
N ASP A 27 -12.73 23.71 0.50
CA ASP A 27 -12.16 22.38 0.61
C ASP A 27 -13.17 21.34 0.15
N GLN A 28 -12.68 20.20 -0.34
CA GLN A 28 -13.53 19.13 -0.85
C GLN A 28 -13.25 17.84 -0.09
N ALA A 29 -14.30 17.19 0.40
CA ALA A 29 -14.20 15.90 1.09
C ALA A 29 -15.01 14.84 0.36
N PHE A 30 -14.43 13.65 0.25
CA PHE A 30 -14.99 12.51 -0.46
C PHE A 30 -14.84 11.25 0.38
N ARG A 31 -15.79 10.33 0.25
CA ARG A 31 -15.62 8.95 0.69
C ARG A 31 -15.07 8.15 -0.49
N TYR A 32 -13.82 7.72 -0.38
CA TYR A 32 -13.09 7.04 -1.45
C TYR A 32 -13.34 5.52 -1.43
N GLY A 33 -13.52 4.95 -0.23
CA GLY A 33 -13.71 3.52 -0.02
C GLY A 33 -14.73 3.21 1.09
N GLY A 34 -14.71 1.98 1.58
CA GLY A 34 -15.59 1.52 2.67
C GLY A 34 -15.42 2.39 3.91
N ASP A 35 -14.20 2.49 4.42
CA ASP A 35 -13.81 3.26 5.60
C ASP A 35 -12.77 4.35 5.28
N GLU A 36 -12.56 4.63 3.99
CA GLU A 36 -11.54 5.58 3.50
C GLU A 36 -12.17 6.90 3.07
N PHE A 37 -11.58 8.00 3.58
CA PHE A 37 -11.98 9.37 3.26
C PHE A 37 -10.80 10.14 2.67
N THR A 38 -11.07 10.97 1.67
CA THR A 38 -10.10 11.84 1.02
C THR A 38 -10.53 13.29 1.16
N VAL A 39 -9.61 14.16 1.55
CA VAL A 39 -9.85 15.61 1.64
C VAL A 39 -8.84 16.32 0.76
N ILE A 40 -9.32 17.21 -0.10
CA ILE A 40 -8.52 18.09 -0.94
C ILE A 40 -8.61 19.49 -0.36
N LEU A 41 -7.45 20.09 -0.07
CA LEU A 41 -7.30 21.41 0.54
C LEU A 41 -6.62 22.37 -0.47
N PRO A 42 -7.40 23.09 -1.31
CA PRO A 42 -6.82 24.04 -2.26
C PRO A 42 -6.07 25.16 -1.54
N GLN A 43 -5.00 25.67 -2.16
CA GLN A 43 -4.24 26.82 -1.65
C GLN A 43 -3.79 26.68 -0.19
N THR A 44 -3.47 25.46 0.22
CA THR A 44 -3.11 25.12 1.59
C THR A 44 -1.69 24.55 1.59
N SER A 45 -0.84 25.08 2.48
CA SER A 45 0.53 24.57 2.65
C SER A 45 0.51 23.19 3.34
N GLY A 46 1.60 22.43 3.25
CA GLY A 46 1.71 21.15 3.96
C GLY A 46 1.57 21.30 5.49
N GLU A 47 2.07 22.41 6.05
CA GLU A 47 1.96 22.71 7.48
C GLU A 47 0.51 23.03 7.88
N ASP A 48 -0.18 23.86 7.11
CA ASP A 48 -1.59 24.17 7.35
C ASP A 48 -2.47 22.93 7.16
N ALA A 49 -2.16 22.09 6.16
CA ALA A 49 -2.85 20.83 5.94
C ALA A 49 -2.68 19.87 7.12
N TYR A 50 -1.50 19.85 7.74
CA TYR A 50 -1.25 19.10 8.97
C TYR A 50 -2.12 19.59 10.13
N VAL A 51 -2.26 20.90 10.31
CA VAL A 51 -3.15 21.46 11.35
C VAL A 51 -4.61 21.06 11.11
N VAL A 52 -5.09 21.10 9.85
CA VAL A 52 -6.44 20.66 9.49
C VAL A 52 -6.62 19.16 9.77
N ALA A 53 -5.64 18.33 9.40
CA ALA A 53 -5.67 16.89 9.62
C ALA A 53 -5.70 16.54 11.11
N GLU A 54 -4.84 17.15 11.93
CA GLU A 54 -4.84 16.93 13.38
C GLU A 54 -6.15 17.36 14.01
N ARG A 55 -6.73 18.49 13.58
CA ARG A 55 -8.08 18.89 14.03
C ARG A 55 -9.13 17.81 13.74
N VAL A 56 -9.16 17.27 12.52
CA VAL A 56 -10.08 16.18 12.15
C VAL A 56 -9.83 14.96 13.03
N ARG A 57 -8.57 14.55 13.19
CA ARG A 57 -8.17 13.37 13.95
C ARG A 57 -8.60 13.46 15.41
N GLU A 58 -8.32 14.59 16.06
CA GLU A 58 -8.66 14.83 17.45
C GLU A 58 -10.17 14.89 17.67
N GLN A 59 -10.91 15.54 16.77
CA GLN A 59 -12.38 15.58 16.86
C GLN A 59 -13.01 14.20 16.71
N ILE A 60 -12.54 13.39 15.75
CA ILE A 60 -13.01 11.99 15.60
C ILE A 60 -12.70 11.21 16.87
N ALA A 61 -11.46 11.24 17.37
CA ALA A 61 -11.08 10.51 18.57
C ALA A 61 -11.89 10.94 19.80
N SER A 62 -12.12 12.24 19.97
CA SER A 62 -12.91 12.80 21.08
C SER A 62 -14.38 12.38 21.00
N GLU A 63 -15.00 12.52 19.83
CA GLU A 63 -16.41 12.19 19.62
C GLU A 63 -16.67 10.69 19.81
N MET A 64 -15.80 9.83 19.25
CA MET A 64 -15.92 8.39 19.40
C MET A 64 -15.72 7.96 20.85
N LYS A 65 -14.76 8.56 21.56
CA LYS A 65 -14.56 8.32 23.00
C LYS A 65 -15.78 8.73 23.83
N ALA A 66 -16.42 9.86 23.53
CA ALA A 66 -17.63 10.31 24.21
C ALA A 66 -18.81 9.33 24.05
N LYS A 67 -18.80 8.55 22.97
CA LYS A 67 -19.78 7.49 22.70
C LYS A 67 -19.35 6.11 23.17
N GLU A 68 -18.25 6.02 23.92
CA GLU A 68 -17.64 4.76 24.37
C GLU A 68 -17.27 3.82 23.21
N VAL A 69 -17.00 4.40 22.03
CA VAL A 69 -16.57 3.67 20.82
C VAL A 69 -15.06 3.85 20.65
N ALA A 70 -14.33 2.73 20.62
CA ALA A 70 -12.87 2.73 20.45
C ALA A 70 -12.44 2.90 18.96
N ILE A 71 -12.94 3.94 18.30
CA ILE A 71 -12.59 4.27 16.91
C ILE A 71 -11.73 5.54 16.88
N THR A 72 -10.65 5.47 16.09
CA THR A 72 -9.78 6.60 15.78
C THR A 72 -9.48 6.58 14.28
N CYS A 73 -8.87 7.63 13.74
CA CYS A 73 -8.42 7.65 12.36
C CYS A 73 -6.90 7.87 12.29
N SER A 74 -6.30 7.38 11.20
CA SER A 74 -4.93 7.70 10.83
C SER A 74 -4.97 8.49 9.52
N ILE A 75 -4.08 9.45 9.34
CA ILE A 75 -4.12 10.36 8.20
C ILE A 75 -2.73 10.41 7.53
N GLY A 76 -2.71 10.26 6.21
CA GLY A 76 -1.54 10.55 5.38
C GLY A 76 -1.74 11.87 4.67
N LEU A 77 -0.67 12.64 4.48
CA LEU A 77 -0.69 13.92 3.77
C LEU A 77 0.35 13.94 2.66
N ALA A 78 -0.07 14.46 1.50
CA ALA A 78 0.80 14.84 0.39
C ALA A 78 0.44 16.24 -0.09
N SER A 79 1.44 16.97 -0.57
CA SER A 79 1.34 18.36 -1.01
C SER A 79 1.77 18.47 -2.46
N TYR A 80 0.91 19.10 -3.29
CA TYR A 80 1.31 19.52 -4.63
C TYR A 80 2.04 20.87 -4.55
N PRO A 81 3.16 21.07 -5.26
CA PRO A 81 3.85 20.11 -6.12
C PRO A 81 4.99 19.31 -5.44
N SER A 82 5.22 19.52 -4.14
CA SER A 82 6.42 18.99 -3.44
C SER A 82 6.49 17.46 -3.38
N ASP A 83 5.35 16.79 -3.27
CA ASP A 83 5.25 15.33 -3.15
C ASP A 83 4.80 14.65 -4.47
N GLY A 84 4.69 15.43 -5.55
CA GLY A 84 4.24 14.95 -6.85
C GLY A 84 3.57 16.04 -7.68
N VAL A 85 3.76 15.98 -8.99
CA VAL A 85 3.12 16.89 -9.96
C VAL A 85 1.96 16.24 -10.70
N MET A 86 1.85 14.91 -10.62
CA MET A 86 0.74 14.13 -11.15
C MET A 86 -0.18 13.66 -10.03
N SER A 87 -1.48 13.53 -10.33
CA SER A 87 -2.49 13.04 -9.38
C SER A 87 -2.13 11.68 -8.80
N GLY A 88 -1.54 10.80 -9.60
CA GLY A 88 -1.03 9.54 -9.13
C GLY A 88 -0.02 9.73 -8.00
N GLU A 89 1.08 10.43 -8.26
CA GLU A 89 2.20 10.60 -7.31
C GLU A 89 1.72 11.07 -5.93
N LEU A 90 0.79 12.03 -5.91
CA LEU A 90 0.16 12.53 -4.68
C LEU A 90 -0.64 11.46 -3.94
N VAL A 91 -1.38 10.61 -4.65
CA VAL A 91 -2.10 9.47 -4.04
C VAL A 91 -1.11 8.49 -3.41
N THR A 92 -0.04 8.12 -4.10
CA THR A 92 0.95 7.20 -3.53
C THR A 92 1.68 7.81 -2.33
N ALA A 93 2.08 9.07 -2.43
CA ALA A 93 2.70 9.80 -1.33
C ALA A 93 1.79 9.83 -0.08
N THR A 94 0.50 10.06 -0.28
CA THR A 94 -0.53 10.05 0.77
C THR A 94 -0.71 8.66 1.36
N ASP A 95 -0.85 7.63 0.53
CA ASP A 95 -1.02 6.24 0.95
C ASP A 95 0.18 5.75 1.77
N THR A 96 1.40 6.07 1.31
CA THR A 96 2.63 5.74 2.04
C THR A 96 2.62 6.43 3.41
N ALA A 97 2.32 7.72 3.50
CA ALA A 97 2.24 8.42 4.79
C ALA A 97 1.16 7.81 5.71
N LEU A 98 -0.02 7.50 5.18
CA LEU A 98 -1.11 6.84 5.92
C LEU A 98 -0.69 5.48 6.45
N TYR A 99 0.05 4.72 5.66
CA TYR A 99 0.58 3.43 6.06
C TYR A 99 1.55 3.55 7.26
N TYR A 100 2.48 4.53 7.23
CA TYR A 100 3.36 4.81 8.37
C TYR A 100 2.56 5.22 9.62
N ALA A 101 1.49 6.00 9.44
CA ALA A 101 0.60 6.36 10.53
C ALA A 101 -0.05 5.13 11.18
N LYS A 102 -0.60 4.21 10.38
CA LYS A 102 -1.19 2.96 10.87
C LYS A 102 -0.16 2.07 11.58
N ARG A 103 1.03 1.91 11.01
CA ARG A 103 2.06 1.00 11.54
C ARG A 103 2.76 1.46 12.79
N THR A 104 2.85 2.76 13.03
CA THR A 104 3.53 3.28 14.21
C THR A 104 2.60 3.36 15.43
N GLY A 105 1.38 2.80 15.34
CA GLY A 105 0.41 2.70 16.44
C GLY A 105 -0.96 3.31 16.12
N GLY A 106 -1.19 3.76 14.88
CA GLY A 106 -2.43 4.41 14.48
C GLY A 106 -2.65 5.75 15.18
N ASN A 107 -3.86 6.30 15.03
CA ASN A 107 -4.32 7.55 15.66
C ASN A 107 -3.31 8.71 15.53
N ARG A 108 -2.78 8.94 14.32
CA ARG A 108 -1.78 9.99 14.05
C ARG A 108 -1.78 10.43 12.59
N THR A 109 -1.09 11.51 12.32
CA THR A 109 -0.89 12.07 10.97
C THR A 109 0.58 12.04 10.57
N TYR A 110 0.87 11.67 9.32
CA TYR A 110 2.20 11.77 8.71
C TYR A 110 2.15 12.61 7.44
N LEU A 111 3.20 13.42 7.21
CA LEU A 111 3.45 14.07 5.94
C LEU A 111 4.42 13.24 5.10
N SER A 112 4.15 13.09 3.81
CA SER A 112 5.02 12.34 2.89
C SER A 112 6.46 12.88 2.89
N ALA A 113 6.63 14.20 2.80
CA ALA A 113 7.94 14.85 2.89
C ALA A 113 8.74 14.47 4.16
N LYS A 114 8.06 14.19 5.28
CA LYS A 114 8.72 13.81 6.56
C LYS A 114 9.05 12.32 6.66
N VAL A 115 8.34 11.47 5.92
CA VAL A 115 8.59 10.01 5.90
C VAL A 115 10.02 9.69 5.42
N LEU A 116 10.58 10.52 4.53
CA LEU A 116 11.93 10.34 4.00
C LEU A 116 13.01 11.04 4.82
N SER A 117 12.66 12.06 5.62
CA SER A 117 13.63 12.89 6.34
C SER A 117 13.83 12.53 7.82
N GLU A 118 12.88 11.82 8.44
CA GLU A 118 13.02 11.40 9.85
C GLU A 118 13.88 10.12 9.94
N PRO A 119 15.05 10.17 10.61
CA PRO A 119 15.74 8.96 11.03
C PRO A 119 14.81 8.20 11.98
N LEU A 120 14.65 6.90 11.75
CA LEU A 120 13.91 5.99 12.63
C LEU A 120 14.64 5.87 13.98
N THR A 121 14.43 6.84 14.86
CA THR A 121 14.89 6.86 16.27
C THR A 121 13.70 7.31 17.09
N GLU A 122 13.15 6.62 18.09
CA GLU A 122 13.55 5.45 18.87
C GLU A 122 12.29 4.67 19.31
N ALA A 123 12.52 3.48 19.88
CA ALA A 123 11.58 2.50 20.45
C ALA A 123 11.14 1.35 19.50
N GLY A 124 12.10 0.47 19.20
CA GLY A 124 11.81 -0.97 18.97
C GLY A 124 11.69 -1.46 17.51
N ALA A 125 11.94 -0.63 16.50
CA ALA A 125 11.79 -1.04 15.10
C ALA A 125 13.12 -1.52 14.47
N ASN A 126 13.50 -2.78 14.75
CA ASN A 126 14.51 -3.52 13.98
C ASN A 126 14.31 -3.34 12.48
N ALA A 127 15.32 -2.79 11.77
CA ALA A 127 15.71 -3.01 10.35
C ALA A 127 14.66 -3.05 9.21
N ARG A 128 13.35 -2.95 9.49
CA ARG A 128 12.25 -3.16 8.53
C ARG A 128 11.78 -1.85 7.88
N GLY A 129 12.16 -0.68 8.41
CA GLY A 129 11.69 0.62 7.93
C GLY A 129 12.36 1.11 6.63
N GLY A 130 13.67 0.85 6.47
CA GLY A 130 14.39 1.21 5.24
C GLY A 130 13.97 0.36 4.03
N GLY A 131 13.74 -0.94 4.25
CA GLY A 131 13.32 -1.86 3.19
C GLY A 131 11.97 -1.51 2.57
N LEU A 132 11.01 -1.02 3.36
CA LEU A 132 9.68 -0.67 2.83
C LEU A 132 9.67 0.63 2.02
N SER A 133 10.49 1.62 2.37
CA SER A 133 10.64 2.83 1.53
C SER A 133 11.14 2.48 0.13
N ALA A 134 12.08 1.54 0.03
CA ALA A 134 12.58 1.01 -1.23
C ALA A 134 11.49 0.22 -1.98
N VAL A 135 10.66 -0.58 -1.29
CA VAL A 135 9.52 -1.27 -1.90
C VAL A 135 8.57 -0.27 -2.55
N TYR A 136 8.16 0.79 -1.84
CA TYR A 136 7.24 1.78 -2.40
C TYR A 136 7.85 2.59 -3.54
N ALA A 137 9.14 2.90 -3.49
CA ALA A 137 9.85 3.52 -4.61
C ALA A 137 9.83 2.61 -5.86
N LEU A 138 10.08 1.31 -5.68
CA LEU A 138 10.02 0.32 -6.76
C LEU A 138 8.60 0.18 -7.32
N VAL A 139 7.57 0.09 -6.46
CA VAL A 139 6.16 0.07 -6.89
C VAL A 139 5.82 1.30 -7.72
N SER A 140 6.23 2.49 -7.27
CA SER A 140 6.00 3.74 -7.98
C SER A 140 6.67 3.76 -9.35
N ALA A 141 7.88 3.21 -9.46
CA ALA A 141 8.59 3.10 -10.74
C ALA A 141 7.88 2.15 -11.73
N VAL A 142 7.26 1.07 -11.23
CA VAL A 142 6.46 0.15 -12.05
C VAL A 142 5.17 0.81 -12.51
N ASP A 143 4.42 1.40 -11.57
CA ASP A 143 3.15 2.08 -11.85
C ASP A 143 3.37 3.25 -12.85
N ALA A 144 4.53 3.92 -12.82
CA ALA A 144 4.87 4.97 -13.78
C ALA A 144 5.12 4.44 -15.20
N LYS A 145 5.62 3.20 -15.30
CA LYS A 145 5.92 2.56 -16.58
C LYS A 145 4.70 1.87 -17.20
N ASP A 146 3.86 1.26 -16.37
CA ASP A 146 2.66 0.58 -16.82
C ASP A 146 1.51 1.58 -17.05
N HIS A 147 1.06 1.70 -18.30
CA HIS A 147 -0.13 2.53 -18.63
C HIS A 147 -1.43 1.91 -18.08
N TYR A 148 -1.40 0.67 -17.59
CA TYR A 148 -2.53 -0.03 -17.02
C TYR A 148 -2.72 0.34 -15.53
N THR A 149 -3.29 1.53 -15.32
CA THR A 149 -3.81 2.08 -14.04
C THR A 149 -2.83 2.28 -12.88
N TYR A 150 -2.65 3.56 -12.54
CA TYR A 150 -2.06 4.00 -11.29
C TYR A 150 -2.75 3.33 -10.08
N GLY A 151 -1.97 2.67 -9.21
CA GLY A 151 -2.52 2.02 -8.01
C GLY A 151 -3.13 0.64 -8.22
N HIS A 152 -2.95 0.00 -9.39
CA HIS A 152 -3.32 -1.41 -9.59
C HIS A 152 -2.65 -2.32 -8.56
N SER A 153 -1.33 -2.21 -8.41
CA SER A 153 -0.51 -2.96 -7.46
C SER A 153 -1.01 -2.81 -6.02
N ARG A 154 -1.54 -1.62 -5.68
CA ARG A 154 -2.12 -1.34 -4.36
C ARG A 154 -3.47 -2.02 -4.14
N LYS A 155 -4.38 -1.99 -5.13
CA LYS A 155 -5.67 -2.72 -5.04
C LYS A 155 -5.45 -4.22 -4.87
N VAL A 156 -4.52 -4.80 -5.64
CA VAL A 156 -4.13 -6.22 -5.51
C VAL A 156 -3.61 -6.51 -4.11
N ASN A 157 -2.73 -5.65 -3.59
CA ASN A 157 -2.23 -5.77 -2.22
C ASN A 157 -3.34 -5.73 -1.16
N THR A 158 -4.31 -4.81 -1.26
CA THR A 158 -5.42 -4.72 -0.31
C THR A 158 -6.21 -6.03 -0.24
N TYR A 159 -6.59 -6.59 -1.39
CA TYR A 159 -7.31 -7.87 -1.42
C TYR A 159 -6.46 -9.04 -0.92
N ALA A 160 -5.17 -9.07 -1.28
CA ALA A 160 -4.26 -10.14 -0.86
C ALA A 160 -4.04 -10.15 0.66
N VAL A 161 -3.90 -8.98 1.28
CA VAL A 161 -3.77 -8.85 2.75
C VAL A 161 -5.07 -9.24 3.45
N ALA A 162 -6.21 -8.73 3.00
CA ALA A 162 -7.49 -9.08 3.59
C ALA A 162 -7.76 -10.60 3.54
N LEU A 163 -7.40 -11.25 2.42
CA LEU A 163 -7.50 -12.70 2.29
C LEU A 163 -6.52 -13.42 3.23
N ALA A 164 -5.26 -12.97 3.30
CA ALA A 164 -4.23 -13.55 4.16
C ALA A 164 -4.62 -13.49 5.64
N GLU A 165 -5.20 -12.38 6.08
CA GLU A 165 -5.72 -12.23 7.44
C GLU A 165 -6.94 -13.12 7.69
N ALA A 166 -7.88 -13.18 6.74
CA ALA A 166 -9.09 -14.00 6.85
C ALA A 166 -8.79 -15.50 6.96
N ILE A 167 -7.73 -15.99 6.32
CA ILE A 167 -7.29 -17.40 6.43
C ILE A 167 -6.38 -17.66 7.63
N GLY A 168 -6.12 -16.65 8.47
CA GLY A 168 -5.37 -16.80 9.72
C GLY A 168 -3.84 -16.89 9.55
N LEU A 169 -3.27 -16.29 8.49
CA LEU A 169 -1.81 -16.23 8.36
C LEU A 169 -1.18 -15.40 9.49
N SER A 170 0.05 -15.76 9.85
CA SER A 170 0.81 -14.99 10.84
C SER A 170 1.12 -13.57 10.35
N PRO A 171 1.36 -12.59 11.25
CA PRO A 171 1.71 -11.22 10.84
C PRO A 171 2.93 -11.14 9.91
N ASP A 172 3.92 -12.01 10.10
CA ASP A 172 5.10 -12.08 9.23
C ASP A 172 4.76 -12.66 7.84
N GLU A 173 3.80 -13.57 7.74
CA GLU A 173 3.28 -14.09 6.46
C GLU A 173 2.45 -13.04 5.73
N VAL A 174 1.55 -12.36 6.43
CA VAL A 174 0.77 -11.23 5.88
C VAL A 174 1.70 -10.16 5.33
N SER A 175 2.78 -9.83 6.05
CA SER A 175 3.79 -8.87 5.59
C SER A 175 4.50 -9.33 4.31
N ARG A 176 4.77 -10.63 4.16
CA ARG A 176 5.37 -11.18 2.92
C ARG A 176 4.39 -11.15 1.76
N VAL A 177 3.13 -11.53 1.99
CA VAL A 177 2.06 -11.45 0.99
C VAL A 177 1.90 -10.02 0.51
N SER A 178 1.90 -9.06 1.43
CA SER A 178 1.76 -7.65 1.09
C SER A 178 2.90 -7.15 0.18
N THR A 179 4.14 -7.41 0.59
CA THR A 179 5.34 -6.99 -0.17
C THR A 179 5.38 -7.64 -1.56
N THR A 180 4.99 -8.91 -1.64
CA THR A 180 4.91 -9.67 -2.89
C THR A 180 3.82 -9.11 -3.81
N ALA A 181 2.62 -8.86 -3.28
CA ALA A 181 1.50 -8.33 -4.05
C ALA A 181 1.81 -6.94 -4.61
N LEU A 182 2.50 -6.10 -3.85
CA LEU A 182 2.95 -4.79 -4.31
C LEU A 182 3.95 -4.89 -5.46
N LEU A 183 4.91 -5.82 -5.38
CA LEU A 183 6.00 -5.92 -6.34
C LEU A 183 5.76 -6.90 -7.48
N HIS A 184 4.60 -7.58 -7.55
CA HIS A 184 4.38 -8.72 -8.45
C HIS A 184 4.72 -8.42 -9.92
N ASP A 185 4.52 -7.18 -10.35
CA ASP A 185 4.75 -6.70 -11.71
C ASP A 185 6.08 -5.94 -11.89
N ILE A 186 6.99 -5.94 -10.91
CA ILE A 186 8.27 -5.21 -10.95
C ILE A 186 9.14 -5.54 -12.17
N GLY A 187 9.02 -6.77 -12.67
CA GLY A 187 9.73 -7.19 -13.86
C GLY A 187 9.31 -6.51 -15.16
N LYS A 188 8.14 -5.85 -15.21
CA LYS A 188 7.70 -5.05 -16.37
C LYS A 188 8.68 -3.89 -16.66
N ILE A 189 9.46 -3.45 -15.68
CA ILE A 189 10.56 -2.49 -15.89
C ILE A 189 11.58 -3.00 -16.92
N GLY A 190 11.78 -4.31 -17.06
CA GLY A 190 12.68 -4.86 -18.07
C GLY A 190 12.07 -5.06 -19.46
N ILE A 191 10.76 -4.86 -19.63
CA ILE A 191 10.07 -5.06 -20.92
C ILE A 191 10.03 -3.76 -21.73
N PRO A 192 10.34 -3.76 -23.04
CA PRO A 192 10.28 -2.55 -23.87
C PRO A 192 8.88 -1.94 -23.97
N ASP A 193 8.79 -0.61 -23.89
CA ASP A 193 7.52 0.13 -23.91
C ASP A 193 6.70 -0.15 -25.17
N LYS A 194 7.35 -0.24 -26.33
CA LYS A 194 6.70 -0.58 -27.62
C LYS A 194 5.91 -1.89 -27.58
N ILE A 195 6.28 -2.81 -26.68
CA ILE A 195 5.61 -4.10 -26.48
C ILE A 195 4.50 -3.93 -25.44
N LEU A 196 4.78 -3.30 -24.30
CA LEU A 196 3.80 -3.08 -23.23
C LEU A 196 2.63 -2.19 -23.65
N SER A 197 2.87 -1.18 -24.49
CA SER A 197 1.87 -0.19 -24.93
C SER A 197 1.22 -0.54 -26.28
N LYS A 198 1.49 -1.73 -26.83
CA LYS A 198 1.02 -2.10 -28.18
C LYS A 198 -0.50 -2.24 -28.20
N ARG A 199 -1.16 -1.41 -29.02
CA ARG A 199 -2.60 -1.51 -29.29
C ARG A 199 -2.85 -2.54 -30.40
N GLY A 200 -2.89 -3.82 -30.04
CA GLY A 200 -3.15 -4.91 -30.99
C GLY A 200 -2.67 -6.26 -30.47
N LYS A 201 -2.82 -7.31 -31.28
CA LYS A 201 -2.26 -8.63 -30.94
C LYS A 201 -0.74 -8.56 -30.91
N LEU A 202 -0.16 -9.14 -29.88
CA LEU A 202 1.28 -9.32 -29.76
C LEU A 202 1.72 -10.45 -30.71
N THR A 203 2.92 -10.33 -31.27
CA THR A 203 3.56 -11.46 -31.94
C THR A 203 4.00 -12.49 -30.91
N THR A 204 4.35 -13.69 -31.37
CA THR A 204 4.85 -14.75 -30.49
C THR A 204 6.10 -14.28 -29.72
N GLU A 205 7.01 -13.57 -30.39
CA GLU A 205 8.25 -13.06 -29.80
C GLU A 205 7.97 -11.96 -28.77
N GLU A 206 7.03 -11.05 -29.07
CA GLU A 206 6.58 -10.02 -28.13
C GLU A 206 5.90 -10.62 -26.90
N TRP A 207 5.11 -11.67 -27.10
CA TRP A 207 4.44 -12.38 -26.01
C TRP A 207 5.43 -13.14 -25.12
N GLU A 208 6.43 -13.80 -25.71
CA GLU A 208 7.52 -14.44 -24.95
C GLU A 208 8.35 -13.41 -24.17
N ALA A 209 8.57 -12.23 -24.74
CA ALA A 209 9.20 -11.13 -24.01
C ALA A 209 8.37 -10.75 -22.77
N ILE A 210 7.05 -10.57 -22.88
CA ILE A 210 6.18 -10.29 -21.72
C ILE A 210 6.24 -11.42 -20.69
N LYS A 211 6.20 -12.69 -21.10
CA LYS A 211 6.29 -13.83 -20.17
C LYS A 211 7.59 -13.88 -19.36
N SER A 212 8.64 -13.18 -19.80
CA SER A 212 9.89 -13.12 -19.06
C SER A 212 9.84 -12.22 -17.81
N HIS A 213 8.81 -11.37 -17.67
CA HIS A 213 8.74 -10.40 -16.59
C HIS A 213 8.82 -11.01 -15.17
N PRO A 214 8.24 -12.18 -14.82
CA PRO A 214 8.38 -12.72 -13.46
C PRO A 214 9.84 -13.06 -13.13
N LYS A 215 10.58 -13.59 -14.11
CA LYS A 215 12.01 -13.88 -13.98
C LYS A 215 12.83 -12.60 -13.83
N LEU A 216 12.50 -11.56 -14.60
CA LEU A 216 13.13 -10.25 -14.45
C LEU A 216 12.82 -9.65 -13.08
N GLY A 217 11.59 -9.80 -12.59
CA GLY A 217 11.20 -9.33 -11.27
C GLY A 217 11.94 -10.03 -10.14
N ALA A 218 12.11 -11.35 -10.24
CA ALA A 218 12.93 -12.13 -9.31
C ALA A 218 14.38 -11.65 -9.29
N ASN A 219 14.98 -11.35 -10.45
CA ASN A 219 16.33 -10.80 -10.52
C ASN A 219 16.43 -9.44 -9.83
N ILE A 220 15.47 -8.53 -10.05
CA ILE A 220 15.46 -7.20 -9.43
C ILE A 220 15.37 -7.34 -7.90
N ILE A 221 14.44 -8.16 -7.41
CA ILE A 221 14.21 -8.37 -5.98
C ILE A 221 15.38 -9.10 -5.31
N GLY A 222 16.02 -10.04 -6.01
CA GLY A 222 17.16 -10.81 -5.49
C GLY A 222 18.37 -9.94 -5.18
N ASN A 223 18.47 -8.75 -5.78
CA ASN A 223 19.52 -7.77 -5.48
C ASN A 223 19.20 -6.88 -4.25
N VAL A 224 18.01 -7.03 -3.65
CA VAL A 224 17.60 -6.27 -2.46
C VAL A 224 17.55 -7.22 -1.26
N PRO A 225 18.56 -7.21 -0.36
CA PRO A 225 18.67 -8.18 0.73
C PRO A 225 17.42 -8.29 1.62
N SER A 226 16.72 -7.18 1.84
CA SER A 226 15.49 -7.15 2.65
C SER A 226 14.27 -7.80 1.98
N LEU A 227 14.34 -8.11 0.68
CA LEU A 227 13.23 -8.64 -0.12
C LEU A 227 13.45 -10.08 -0.60
N VAL A 228 14.60 -10.67 -0.27
CA VAL A 228 14.96 -12.05 -0.63
C VAL A 228 13.90 -13.07 -0.18
N SER A 229 13.23 -12.81 0.95
CA SER A 229 12.14 -13.64 1.47
C SER A 229 10.90 -13.71 0.57
N CYS A 230 10.77 -12.80 -0.41
CA CYS A 230 9.65 -12.75 -1.36
C CYS A 230 9.97 -13.46 -2.69
N LEU A 231 11.22 -13.85 -2.95
CA LEU A 231 11.65 -14.51 -4.20
C LEU A 231 10.82 -15.74 -4.61
N PRO A 232 10.36 -16.62 -3.68
CA PRO A 232 9.58 -17.79 -4.08
C PRO A 232 8.31 -17.46 -4.87
N ALA A 233 7.72 -16.28 -4.64
CA ALA A 233 6.51 -15.85 -5.33
C ALA A 233 6.75 -15.40 -6.78
N PHE A 234 7.97 -14.95 -7.10
CA PHE A 234 8.33 -14.50 -8.45
C PHE A 234 8.75 -15.65 -9.37
N HIS A 235 9.32 -16.72 -8.80
CA HIS A 235 9.72 -17.91 -9.56
C HIS A 235 8.55 -18.84 -9.90
N THR A 236 7.48 -18.84 -9.11
CA THR A 236 6.34 -19.75 -9.28
C THR A 236 5.23 -19.18 -10.17
N GLY A 237 5.29 -17.89 -10.50
CA GLY A 237 4.29 -17.19 -11.30
C GLY A 237 2.87 -17.53 -10.86
N LEU A 238 2.48 -17.14 -9.64
CA LEU A 238 1.14 -17.32 -9.04
C LEU A 238 0.32 -18.45 -9.70
N ARG A 239 0.83 -19.69 -9.67
CA ARG A 239 0.05 -20.85 -10.08
C ARG A 239 -0.90 -21.18 -8.95
N THR A 240 -2.18 -20.86 -9.15
CA THR A 240 -3.27 -21.50 -8.41
C THR A 240 -3.16 -23.01 -8.62
N VAL A 241 -2.77 -23.73 -7.58
CA VAL A 241 -2.94 -25.19 -7.49
C VAL A 241 -3.85 -25.43 -6.29
N GLY A 242 -4.93 -26.18 -6.54
CA GLY A 242 -6.08 -26.31 -5.65
C GLY A 242 -5.74 -26.63 -4.20
N ASP A 243 -6.55 -26.03 -3.32
CA ASP A 243 -6.81 -26.43 -1.93
C ASP A 243 -5.57 -26.84 -1.11
N ARG A 244 -4.63 -25.91 -0.92
CA ARG A 244 -3.86 -25.65 0.31
C ARG A 244 -2.71 -24.69 0.00
N PHE A 245 -2.72 -23.51 0.61
CA PHE A 245 -1.50 -22.70 0.73
C PHE A 245 -0.56 -23.40 1.73
N LEU A 246 0.35 -24.22 1.21
CA LEU A 246 1.50 -24.72 1.97
C LEU A 246 2.76 -24.21 1.28
N PHE A 247 3.50 -23.34 1.96
CA PHE A 247 4.91 -23.11 1.66
C PHE A 247 5.68 -24.38 2.07
N THR A 248 5.73 -25.40 1.21
CA THR A 248 6.63 -26.53 1.42
C THR A 248 8.01 -26.19 0.88
N ASN A 249 8.95 -26.07 1.82
CA ASN A 249 10.37 -26.00 1.57
C ASN A 249 10.82 -27.37 1.03
N ALA A 250 11.06 -27.48 -0.29
CA ALA A 250 11.60 -28.68 -0.90
C ALA A 250 12.97 -28.37 -1.52
N GLN A 251 13.98 -28.19 -0.67
CA GLN A 251 15.30 -28.69 -1.03
C GLN A 251 15.26 -30.21 -0.85
N ALA A 252 15.01 -30.91 -1.96
CA ALA A 252 15.34 -32.32 -2.05
C ALA A 252 16.87 -32.42 -2.08
N SER A 253 17.49 -32.54 -0.91
CA SER A 253 18.87 -33.01 -0.79
C SER A 253 18.85 -34.52 -0.97
N THR A 254 19.42 -34.96 -2.07
CA THR A 254 19.77 -36.36 -2.32
C THR A 254 20.86 -36.77 -1.34
N GLU A 255 20.55 -37.57 -0.33
CA GLU A 255 21.54 -38.42 0.34
C GLU A 255 20.94 -39.81 0.59
N ILE A 256 21.45 -40.77 -0.16
CA ILE A 256 21.29 -42.21 0.08
C ILE A 256 22.40 -42.59 1.06
N PHE A 257 22.07 -43.21 2.20
CA PHE A 257 22.92 -44.23 2.82
C PHE A 257 22.02 -45.26 3.55
N THR A 258 22.46 -46.53 3.44
CA THR A 258 21.79 -47.83 3.71
C THR A 258 20.87 -47.94 4.90
#